data_AF-A0A179UVR6-F1
#
_entry.id   AF-A0A179UVR6-F1
#
_cell.length_a   1.000
_cell.length_b   1.000
_cell.length_c   1.000
_cell.angle_alpha   90.00
_cell.angle_beta   90.00
_cell.angle_gamma   90.00
#
_symmetry.space_group_name_H-M   'P 1'
#
loop_
_entity.id
_entity.type
_entity.pdbx_description
1 polymer ?
#
loop_
_entity_poly.entity_id
_entity_poly.type
_entity_poly.pdbx_seq_one_letter_code
_entity_poly.pdbx_strand_id
1 'polypeptide(L)'
;MGVIARVEYMDLELCGRHDTARGLKVFGLRRSWLVFAILGVKNIPDDNLPLEGTSRLTGLGKAKLALERGIVSPSANFERLNPKIDADYLNIAHSTVEKPPLPEDIARRWKASLSHCYNSATKLGGVSGFSGGSEDPDGGLADGLETNESIYPRLQPRLLVWSSSDKEGISRIALSYSQYLHQLSLEQGKKSYLDNVAYTLGTRRSLVPWKSFVVADSLRNISLETSMSKPRLSTPKSYLGFVFSGQGSQLYAMGRELLYYPVFKRSLQDANEYLRNIGCPWSLLNEFLKPEDESRVNEPEYSQGLCTALQIALIDPLASFGIFPSVVVGHSSGEIAAAYTVHFISRRSAWKLAYYRGVLSSTSSRDTHTMMSVGLSAAQLSPYFEKVAANSRTVSGLEAQVDFLESILDKDRIFVRKLRVPVTYHSPQMNVIAEDYLKSYSRLGIWGGRFIKSGHDIFSYCSSCSRRGCHSQRILEDISGIIETGPHSTLQGPIRDILKSIGRQADIGYISLLRHNTSTIASTVEEALGCLHCSGYTLNLLSINNHSKDGDISSELQVLVDLPSYPFTYSQKYWHESRASSTGHRLRQHGRYLGTPVPD
;
A
#
# COMPACT_ATOMS: atom_id res chain seq x y z
N MET A 1 40.37 37.71 -9.23
CA MET A 1 39.90 37.17 -10.52
C MET A 1 38.64 36.35 -10.28
N GLY A 2 37.47 36.92 -10.57
CA GLY A 2 36.19 36.22 -10.40
C GLY A 2 35.98 35.20 -11.51
N VAL A 3 35.65 33.96 -11.17
CA VAL A 3 35.29 32.91 -12.12
C VAL A 3 34.01 33.31 -12.85
N ILE A 4 34.13 33.89 -14.04
CA ILE A 4 32.99 34.17 -14.92
C ILE A 4 32.50 32.82 -15.47
N ALA A 5 31.35 32.39 -14.98
CA ALA A 5 30.64 31.21 -15.43
C ALA A 5 30.50 31.12 -16.97
N ARG A 6 30.99 30.02 -17.57
CA ARG A 6 30.74 29.65 -18.98
C ARG A 6 29.27 29.24 -19.14
N VAL A 7 28.62 29.70 -20.21
CA VAL A 7 27.21 29.40 -20.58
C VAL A 7 27.30 28.77 -21.95
N GLU A 8 26.73 27.57 -22.09
CA GLU A 8 26.91 26.68 -23.25
C GLU A 8 25.62 26.48 -24.04
N TYR A 9 24.51 27.02 -23.54
CA TYR A 9 23.23 27.04 -24.23
C TYR A 9 22.52 28.35 -23.93
N MET A 10 21.94 28.99 -24.95
CA MET A 10 21.19 30.22 -24.78
C MET A 10 19.90 30.14 -25.58
N ASP A 11 18.77 30.17 -24.87
CA ASP A 11 17.45 30.26 -25.49
C ASP A 11 17.05 31.74 -25.53
N LEU A 12 16.92 32.25 -26.76
CA LEU A 12 16.70 33.66 -27.04
C LEU A 12 15.32 33.84 -27.63
N GLU A 13 14.51 34.67 -26.97
CA GLU A 13 13.24 35.11 -27.55
C GLU A 13 13.51 36.19 -28.60
N LEU A 14 13.55 35.79 -29.86
CA LEU A 14 13.58 36.70 -31.00
C LEU A 14 12.18 36.77 -31.60
N CYS A 15 11.39 37.78 -31.24
CA CYS A 15 10.05 38.00 -31.82
C CYS A 15 10.10 38.52 -33.28
N GLY A 16 11.08 38.10 -34.09
CA GLY A 16 11.28 38.59 -35.46
C GLY A 16 11.55 40.11 -35.58
N ARG A 17 11.76 40.82 -34.46
CA ARG A 17 12.00 42.27 -34.45
C ARG A 17 13.43 42.61 -34.85
N HIS A 18 13.63 43.74 -35.52
CA HIS A 18 14.91 44.17 -36.10
C HIS A 18 16.03 44.51 -35.09
N ASP A 19 15.76 44.57 -33.79
CA ASP A 19 16.69 45.06 -32.74
C ASP A 19 17.29 43.93 -31.87
N THR A 20 18.03 43.01 -32.48
CA THR A 20 18.58 41.80 -31.81
C THR A 20 20.00 41.95 -31.23
N ALA A 21 20.66 43.10 -31.40
CA ALA A 21 22.10 43.25 -31.16
C ALA A 21 22.54 43.35 -29.68
N ARG A 22 21.64 43.61 -28.71
CA ARG A 22 22.04 43.89 -27.31
C ARG A 22 22.41 42.65 -26.48
N GLY A 23 21.73 41.52 -26.67
CA GLY A 23 22.01 40.29 -25.91
C GLY A 23 23.29 39.57 -26.33
N LEU A 24 23.67 39.67 -27.60
CA LEU A 24 24.75 38.90 -28.21
C LEU A 24 26.16 39.41 -27.83
N LYS A 25 26.30 40.73 -27.61
CA LYS A 25 27.59 41.34 -27.22
C LYS A 25 28.11 40.85 -25.86
N VAL A 26 27.24 40.47 -24.93
CA VAL A 26 27.64 40.06 -23.57
C VAL A 26 28.31 38.69 -23.55
N PHE A 27 27.96 37.79 -24.48
CA PHE A 27 28.41 36.40 -24.47
C PHE A 27 29.53 36.09 -25.48
N GLY A 28 29.60 36.81 -26.61
CA GLY A 28 30.52 36.51 -27.72
C GLY A 28 31.94 37.07 -27.62
N LEU A 29 32.16 38.19 -26.90
CA LEU A 29 33.35 39.03 -27.11
C LEU A 29 34.69 38.56 -26.47
N ARG A 30 34.74 37.47 -25.68
CA ARG A 30 35.96 37.05 -24.95
C ARG A 30 36.13 35.53 -24.72
N ARG A 31 35.66 34.65 -25.60
CA ARG A 31 35.71 33.19 -25.35
C ARG A 31 36.47 32.44 -26.43
N SER A 32 37.44 31.63 -26.00
CA SER A 32 38.25 30.75 -26.85
C SER A 32 37.42 29.57 -27.36
N TRP A 33 37.69 29.19 -28.61
CA TRP A 33 37.27 28.02 -29.37
C TRP A 33 36.89 26.81 -28.48
N LEU A 34 35.74 26.19 -28.76
CA LEU A 34 35.04 25.16 -27.98
C LEU A 34 34.19 25.66 -26.81
N VAL A 35 33.09 26.38 -27.08
CA VAL A 35 31.79 26.18 -26.41
C VAL A 35 30.72 26.80 -27.32
N PHE A 36 29.81 25.97 -27.83
CA PHE A 36 28.78 26.37 -28.79
C PHE A 36 27.69 27.19 -28.10
N ALA A 37 27.53 28.48 -28.39
CA ALA A 37 26.27 29.15 -28.09
C ALA A 37 25.24 28.69 -29.12
N ILE A 38 24.58 27.54 -28.89
CA ILE A 38 23.46 27.13 -29.75
C ILE A 38 22.30 28.06 -29.44
N LEU A 39 22.08 28.97 -30.38
CA LEU A 39 21.04 29.96 -30.33
C LEU A 39 19.73 29.27 -30.71
N GLY A 40 19.00 28.81 -29.69
CA GLY A 40 17.61 28.41 -29.86
C GLY A 40 16.81 29.67 -30.12
N VAL A 41 16.43 29.91 -31.37
CA VAL A 41 15.37 30.88 -31.65
C VAL A 41 14.07 30.15 -31.39
N LYS A 42 13.23 30.76 -30.57
CA LYS A 42 11.88 30.26 -30.28
C LYS A 42 11.14 30.06 -31.61
N ASN A 43 10.85 28.81 -31.94
CA ASN A 43 9.71 28.39 -32.76
C ASN A 43 9.31 27.02 -32.22
N ILE A 44 8.41 27.05 -31.24
CA ILE A 44 7.56 25.90 -30.91
C ILE A 44 6.70 25.68 -32.18
N PRO A 45 6.34 24.44 -32.56
CA PRO A 45 5.70 24.16 -33.84
C PRO A 45 4.52 25.11 -34.16
N ASP A 46 4.50 25.52 -35.42
CA ASP A 46 3.78 26.56 -36.18
C ASP A 46 2.38 27.09 -35.81
N ASP A 47 1.77 26.82 -34.64
CA ASP A 47 0.42 27.33 -34.33
C ASP A 47 0.33 28.28 -33.12
N ASN A 48 1.39 28.44 -32.32
CA ASN A 48 1.34 29.29 -31.14
C ASN A 48 2.14 30.59 -31.35
N LEU A 49 1.41 31.68 -31.59
CA LEU A 49 1.82 33.08 -31.32
C LEU A 49 2.63 33.16 -29.99
N PRO A 50 3.48 34.19 -29.80
CA PRO A 50 4.26 34.32 -28.58
C PRO A 50 3.34 34.14 -27.38
N LEU A 51 3.65 33.14 -26.54
CA LEU A 51 2.86 32.79 -25.36
C LEU A 51 2.86 33.89 -24.26
N GLU A 52 3.23 35.11 -24.63
CA GLU A 52 3.29 36.33 -23.84
C GLU A 52 3.88 36.07 -22.44
N GLY A 53 3.03 36.04 -21.41
CA GLY A 53 3.42 35.85 -20.03
C GLY A 53 4.13 34.52 -19.73
N THR A 54 3.90 33.46 -20.51
CA THR A 54 4.53 32.13 -20.28
C THR A 54 5.74 31.87 -21.15
N SER A 55 6.10 32.80 -22.05
CA SER A 55 7.26 32.72 -22.94
C SER A 55 8.55 32.28 -22.25
N ARG A 56 8.90 32.93 -21.13
CA ARG A 56 10.11 32.64 -20.35
C ARG A 56 10.08 31.25 -19.72
N LEU A 57 8.92 30.81 -19.23
CA LEU A 57 8.77 29.49 -18.60
C LEU A 57 8.88 28.37 -19.62
N THR A 58 8.36 28.58 -20.83
CA THR A 58 8.53 27.61 -21.92
C THR A 58 9.98 27.49 -22.35
N GLY A 59 10.70 28.61 -22.45
CA GLY A 59 12.14 28.57 -22.74
C GLY A 59 12.96 27.89 -21.63
N LEU A 60 12.58 28.11 -20.36
CA LEU A 60 13.17 27.39 -19.24
C LEU A 60 12.92 25.88 -19.32
N GLY A 61 11.69 25.46 -19.67
CA GLY A 61 11.36 24.05 -19.88
C GLY A 61 12.18 23.41 -20.99
N LYS A 62 12.33 24.10 -22.13
CA LYS A 62 13.17 23.66 -23.25
C LYS A 62 14.64 23.51 -22.84
N ALA A 63 15.18 24.50 -22.15
CA ALA A 63 16.55 24.47 -21.66
C ALA A 63 16.77 23.30 -20.69
N LYS A 64 15.84 23.09 -19.74
CA LYS A 64 15.89 21.96 -18.81
C LYS A 64 15.88 20.61 -19.55
N LEU A 65 14.96 20.42 -20.50
CA LEU A 65 14.89 19.18 -21.28
C LEU A 65 16.16 18.94 -22.11
N ALA A 66 16.75 19.99 -22.68
CA ALA A 66 17.99 19.89 -23.43
C ALA A 66 19.16 19.46 -22.54
N LEU A 67 19.22 19.97 -21.31
CA LEU A 67 20.20 19.57 -20.31
C LEU A 67 20.00 18.13 -19.83
N GLU A 68 18.76 17.75 -19.52
CA GLU A 68 18.43 16.41 -19.00
C GLU A 68 18.66 15.31 -20.06
N ARG A 69 18.40 15.60 -21.33
CA ARG A 69 18.60 14.65 -22.43
C ARG A 69 19.96 14.75 -23.09
N GLY A 70 20.74 15.77 -22.78
CA GLY A 70 22.01 16.06 -23.46
C GLY A 70 21.85 16.36 -24.96
N ILE A 71 20.67 16.83 -25.39
CA ILE A 71 20.33 17.06 -26.80
C ILE A 71 19.82 18.48 -26.96
N VAL A 72 20.39 19.24 -27.89
CA VAL A 72 19.85 20.55 -28.26
C VAL A 72 18.93 20.41 -29.46
N SER A 73 17.66 20.71 -29.25
CA SER A 73 16.63 20.69 -30.30
C SER A 73 16.92 21.74 -31.39
N PRO A 74 16.71 21.43 -32.68
CA PRO A 74 16.87 22.39 -33.76
C PRO A 74 15.86 23.55 -33.66
N SER A 75 16.17 24.66 -34.32
CA SER A 75 15.23 25.78 -34.48
C SER A 75 14.43 25.60 -35.77
N ALA A 76 13.10 25.49 -35.65
CA ALA A 76 12.21 25.39 -36.81
C ALA A 76 12.17 26.71 -37.61
N ASN A 77 12.03 26.61 -38.94
CA ASN A 77 11.92 27.73 -39.89
C ASN A 77 13.14 28.69 -39.91
N PHE A 78 14.31 28.21 -39.49
CA PHE A 78 15.57 28.94 -39.67
C PHE A 78 16.18 28.61 -41.03
N GLU A 79 15.96 29.49 -42.01
CA GLU A 79 16.53 29.35 -43.36
C GLU A 79 17.81 30.17 -43.55
N ARG A 80 17.82 31.42 -43.10
CA ARG A 80 18.95 32.35 -43.27
C ARG A 80 19.08 33.29 -42.09
N LEU A 81 20.32 33.53 -41.65
CA LEU A 81 20.63 34.50 -40.61
C LEU A 81 20.37 35.94 -41.10
N ASN A 82 19.85 36.80 -40.21
CA ASN A 82 19.71 38.22 -40.48
C ASN A 82 21.09 38.85 -40.77
N PRO A 83 21.32 39.45 -41.95
CA PRO A 83 22.62 40.02 -42.34
C PRO A 83 23.15 41.11 -41.40
N LYS A 84 22.29 41.72 -40.57
CA LYS A 84 22.70 42.70 -39.56
C LYS A 84 23.40 42.08 -38.34
N ILE A 85 23.42 40.75 -38.24
CA ILE A 85 24.05 39.99 -37.15
C ILE A 85 25.35 39.37 -37.68
N ASP A 86 26.49 39.83 -37.18
CA ASP A 86 27.80 39.28 -37.50
C ASP A 86 28.07 38.04 -36.62
N ALA A 87 27.64 36.86 -37.09
CA ALA A 87 27.78 35.61 -36.33
C ALA A 87 29.23 35.18 -36.16
N ASP A 88 30.11 35.47 -37.12
CA ASP A 88 31.53 35.12 -37.07
C ASP A 88 32.24 35.95 -36.01
N TYR A 89 32.00 37.26 -35.97
CA TYR A 89 32.51 38.14 -34.91
C TYR A 89 31.96 37.78 -33.53
N LEU A 90 30.71 37.31 -33.46
CA LEU A 90 30.04 36.98 -32.19
C LEU A 90 30.24 35.53 -31.74
N ASN A 91 30.90 34.66 -32.54
CA ASN A 91 31.09 33.23 -32.29
C ASN A 91 29.77 32.48 -31.99
N ILE A 92 28.74 32.72 -32.79
CA ILE A 92 27.41 32.12 -32.60
C ILE A 92 27.18 31.02 -33.62
N ALA A 93 26.77 29.84 -33.13
CA ALA A 93 26.35 28.74 -33.99
C ALA A 93 24.83 28.54 -33.91
N HIS A 94 24.19 28.36 -35.06
CA HIS A 94 22.78 28.00 -35.13
C HIS A 94 22.63 26.48 -35.27
N SER A 95 21.55 25.92 -34.71
CA SER A 95 21.23 24.49 -34.86
C SER A 95 20.03 24.35 -35.78
N THR A 96 20.30 23.88 -37.00
CA THR A 96 19.32 23.44 -38.01
C THR A 96 19.14 21.92 -38.03
N VAL A 97 20.01 21.19 -37.33
CA VAL A 97 20.01 19.73 -37.18
C VAL A 97 20.21 19.40 -35.71
N GLU A 98 19.58 18.33 -35.24
CA GLU A 98 19.78 17.75 -33.90
C GLU A 98 21.28 17.43 -33.73
N LYS A 99 21.91 18.01 -32.70
CA LYS A 99 23.34 17.81 -32.43
C LYS A 99 23.52 16.92 -31.20
N PRO A 100 24.35 15.87 -31.26
CA PRO A 100 24.73 15.08 -30.08
C PRO A 100 25.53 15.96 -29.10
N PRO A 101 25.67 15.53 -27.83
CA PRO A 101 26.42 16.30 -26.84
C PRO A 101 27.89 16.47 -27.25
N LEU A 102 28.50 17.57 -26.79
CA LEU A 102 29.96 17.74 -26.74
C LEU A 102 30.58 16.75 -25.73
N PRO A 103 31.90 16.48 -25.80
CA PRO A 103 32.58 15.42 -25.04
C PRO A 103 32.23 15.36 -23.53
N GLU A 104 32.16 14.14 -23.00
CA GLU A 104 31.65 13.77 -21.66
C GLU A 104 32.25 14.57 -20.49
N ASP A 105 33.46 15.06 -20.67
CA ASP A 105 34.24 15.88 -19.75
C ASP A 105 33.65 17.30 -19.52
N ILE A 106 32.73 17.76 -20.38
CA ILE A 106 32.05 19.08 -20.28
C ILE A 106 30.60 18.95 -19.78
N ALA A 107 29.97 17.79 -19.93
CA ALA A 107 28.57 17.53 -19.55
C ALA A 107 28.24 17.90 -18.08
N ARG A 108 29.24 17.86 -17.19
CA ARG A 108 29.08 18.15 -15.75
C ARG A 108 29.00 19.66 -15.40
N ARG A 109 29.06 20.58 -16.38
CA ARG A 109 29.14 22.04 -16.14
C ARG A 109 28.24 22.92 -17.00
N TRP A 110 27.16 22.38 -17.57
CA TRP A 110 26.27 23.15 -18.40
C TRP A 110 25.56 24.28 -17.61
N LYS A 111 25.51 25.47 -18.23
CA LYS A 111 24.71 26.61 -17.75
C LYS A 111 23.91 27.15 -18.92
N ALA A 112 22.60 27.28 -18.71
CA ALA A 112 21.68 27.89 -19.67
C ALA A 112 21.38 29.34 -19.29
N SER A 113 21.27 30.22 -20.27
CA SER A 113 20.84 31.61 -20.07
C SER A 113 19.55 31.88 -20.86
N LEU A 114 18.62 32.60 -20.24
CA LEU A 114 17.33 32.99 -20.81
C LEU A 114 17.28 34.52 -20.96
N SER A 115 16.72 35.01 -22.06
CA SER A 115 16.54 36.45 -22.29
C SER A 115 15.17 36.74 -22.91
N HIS A 116 14.55 37.84 -22.47
CA HIS A 116 13.25 38.33 -22.92
C HIS A 116 13.35 39.81 -23.31
N CYS A 117 12.52 40.28 -24.24
CA CYS A 117 12.63 41.61 -24.85
C CYS A 117 12.39 42.80 -23.88
N TYR A 118 11.88 42.56 -22.68
CA TYR A 118 11.79 43.57 -21.61
C TYR A 118 12.88 43.34 -20.55
N ASN A 119 13.82 44.28 -20.49
CA ASN A 119 14.98 44.41 -19.60
C ASN A 119 14.90 43.60 -18.29
N SER A 120 15.55 42.42 -18.25
CA SER A 120 16.12 41.80 -17.05
C SER A 120 16.73 40.43 -17.42
N ALA A 121 18.07 40.34 -17.43
CA ALA A 121 18.77 39.06 -17.51
C ALA A 121 18.89 38.48 -16.10
N THR A 122 18.07 37.49 -15.78
CA THR A 122 18.18 36.74 -14.51
C THR A 122 19.19 35.62 -14.68
N LYS A 123 20.29 35.68 -13.92
CA LYS A 123 21.34 34.65 -13.91
C LYS A 123 20.88 33.51 -13.00
N LEU A 124 20.55 32.35 -13.57
CA LEU A 124 20.26 31.15 -12.76
C LEU A 124 21.57 30.47 -12.34
N GLY A 125 21.72 30.26 -11.04
CA GLY A 125 22.80 29.45 -10.46
C GLY A 125 22.68 28.00 -10.91
N GLY A 126 23.82 27.37 -11.20
CA GLY A 126 23.87 25.99 -11.66
C GLY A 126 23.34 25.02 -10.60
N VAL A 127 22.55 24.05 -11.05
CA VAL A 127 22.18 22.88 -10.24
C VAL A 127 23.34 21.90 -10.34
N SER A 128 24.11 21.74 -9.27
CA SER A 128 25.00 20.60 -9.11
C SER A 128 24.16 19.42 -8.61
N GLY A 129 23.63 18.63 -9.55
CA GLY A 129 23.08 17.31 -9.23
C GLY A 129 24.22 16.34 -8.98
N PHE A 130 24.35 15.86 -7.75
CA PHE A 130 25.27 14.79 -7.38
C PHE A 130 24.54 13.46 -7.55
N SER A 131 24.99 12.63 -8.48
CA SER A 131 24.72 11.19 -8.52
C SER A 131 25.96 10.51 -9.08
N GLY A 132 27.03 10.52 -8.29
CA GLY A 132 28.19 9.69 -8.53
C GLY A 132 27.91 8.28 -8.02
N GLY A 133 27.49 7.38 -8.91
CA GLY A 133 27.78 5.96 -8.74
C GLY A 133 29.17 5.74 -9.29
N SER A 134 30.12 5.43 -8.41
CA SER A 134 31.42 4.92 -8.82
C SER A 134 31.23 3.54 -9.45
N GLU A 135 31.59 3.40 -10.72
CA GLU A 135 31.96 2.11 -11.27
C GLU A 135 33.28 1.71 -10.59
N ASP A 136 33.21 0.78 -9.65
CA ASP A 136 34.40 0.08 -9.19
C ASP A 136 34.70 -1.08 -10.15
N PRO A 137 35.89 -1.11 -10.77
CA PRO A 137 36.41 -2.32 -11.38
C PRO A 137 37.15 -3.09 -10.29
N ASP A 138 36.66 -4.27 -9.91
CA ASP A 138 37.51 -5.45 -9.79
C ASP A 138 36.71 -6.68 -9.36
N GLY A 139 36.96 -7.76 -10.10
CA GLY A 139 36.49 -9.09 -9.78
C GLY A 139 37.13 -9.62 -8.50
N GLY A 140 36.28 -9.95 -7.53
CA GLY A 140 36.62 -10.87 -6.45
C GLY A 140 36.00 -12.22 -6.75
N LEU A 141 36.81 -13.19 -7.16
CA LEU A 141 36.47 -14.60 -7.04
C LEU A 141 36.20 -14.90 -5.55
N ALA A 142 34.95 -15.19 -5.22
CA ALA A 142 34.59 -15.83 -3.96
C ALA A 142 33.98 -17.20 -4.29
N ASP A 143 34.76 -18.21 -3.94
CA ASP A 143 34.46 -19.63 -4.04
C ASP A 143 33.20 -20.03 -3.28
N GLY A 144 32.63 -21.15 -3.69
CA GLY A 144 31.27 -21.57 -3.39
C GLY A 144 30.94 -21.77 -1.91
N LEU A 145 29.78 -21.22 -1.53
CA LEU A 145 28.91 -21.77 -0.50
C LEU A 145 27.47 -21.63 -1.00
N GLU A 146 26.98 -22.67 -1.66
CA GLU A 146 25.56 -22.85 -1.97
C GLU A 146 24.76 -22.85 -0.65
N THR A 147 24.18 -21.70 -0.31
CA THR A 147 23.18 -21.64 0.74
C THR A 147 21.83 -21.99 0.11
N ASN A 148 21.15 -22.99 0.69
CA ASN A 148 19.81 -23.46 0.31
C ASN A 148 18.74 -22.34 0.44
N GLU A 149 18.74 -21.35 -0.45
CA GLU A 149 17.77 -20.24 -0.48
C GLU A 149 16.46 -20.56 -1.25
N SER A 150 16.21 -21.81 -1.63
CA SER A 150 15.11 -22.17 -2.54
C SER A 150 13.72 -22.38 -1.91
N ILE A 151 13.53 -22.12 -0.61
CA ILE A 151 12.29 -22.54 0.11
C ILE A 151 11.23 -21.42 0.24
N TYR A 152 11.55 -20.16 -0.07
CA TYR A 152 10.60 -19.03 0.12
C TYR A 152 9.89 -18.63 -1.18
N PRO A 153 8.62 -18.16 -1.11
CA PRO A 153 7.85 -17.84 -2.30
C PRO A 153 8.50 -16.71 -3.11
N ARG A 154 8.54 -16.91 -4.44
CA ARG A 154 9.18 -16.01 -5.41
C ARG A 154 8.47 -14.66 -5.58
N LEU A 155 7.25 -14.50 -5.07
CA LEU A 155 6.41 -13.34 -5.30
C LEU A 155 6.41 -12.42 -4.08
N GLN A 156 6.87 -11.19 -4.28
CA GLN A 156 6.74 -10.12 -3.29
C GLN A 156 5.80 -9.07 -3.88
N PRO A 157 4.50 -9.13 -3.58
CA PRO A 157 3.55 -8.17 -4.12
C PRO A 157 3.82 -6.75 -3.58
N ARG A 158 3.31 -5.76 -4.31
CA ARG A 158 3.24 -4.35 -3.91
C ARG A 158 1.80 -3.90 -3.96
N LEU A 159 1.44 -3.08 -2.99
CA LEU A 159 0.18 -2.35 -2.97
C LEU A 159 0.37 -1.05 -3.76
N LEU A 160 -0.22 -1.00 -4.95
CA LEU A 160 -0.26 0.18 -5.81
C LEU A 160 -1.60 0.90 -5.59
N VAL A 161 -1.54 2.21 -5.32
CA VAL A 161 -2.73 3.01 -5.01
C VAL A 161 -2.92 4.14 -6.01
N TRP A 162 -4.18 4.41 -6.35
CA TRP A 162 -4.58 5.56 -7.16
C TRP A 162 -5.76 6.27 -6.51
N SER A 163 -5.88 7.55 -6.81
CA SER A 163 -7.01 8.36 -6.35
C SER A 163 -7.45 9.39 -7.36
N SER A 164 -8.74 9.74 -7.31
CA SER A 164 -9.38 10.77 -8.12
C SER A 164 -10.35 11.64 -7.30
N SER A 165 -10.61 12.85 -7.79
CA SER A 165 -11.63 13.77 -7.26
C SER A 165 -13.05 13.30 -7.56
N ASP A 166 -13.22 12.49 -8.61
CA ASP A 166 -14.50 11.96 -9.06
C ASP A 166 -14.42 10.43 -9.23
N LYS A 167 -15.58 9.76 -9.18
CA LYS A 167 -15.64 8.29 -9.23
C LYS A 167 -15.16 7.76 -10.58
N GLU A 168 -15.61 8.41 -11.66
CA GLU A 168 -15.30 8.06 -13.06
C GLU A 168 -13.82 8.31 -13.40
N GLY A 169 -13.15 9.17 -12.65
CA GLY A 169 -11.74 9.48 -12.83
C GLY A 169 -10.82 8.31 -12.51
N ILE A 170 -11.24 7.36 -11.67
CA ILE A 170 -10.50 6.11 -11.48
C ILE A 170 -10.44 5.31 -12.79
N SER A 171 -11.53 5.25 -13.56
CA SER A 171 -11.54 4.58 -14.86
C SER A 171 -10.66 5.30 -15.89
N ARG A 172 -10.62 6.64 -15.86
CA ARG A 172 -9.70 7.41 -16.72
C ARG A 172 -8.23 7.17 -16.35
N ILE A 173 -7.93 7.07 -15.05
CA ILE A 173 -6.60 6.72 -14.55
C ILE A 173 -6.22 5.32 -15.02
N ALA A 174 -7.12 4.34 -14.87
CA ALA A 174 -6.89 2.96 -15.32
C ALA A 174 -6.46 2.93 -16.80
N LEU A 175 -7.23 3.58 -17.68
CA LEU A 175 -6.92 3.67 -19.11
C LEU A 175 -5.56 4.33 -19.40
N SER A 176 -5.29 5.48 -18.76
CA SER A 176 -4.04 6.22 -18.98
C SER A 176 -2.82 5.43 -18.49
N TYR A 177 -2.93 4.74 -17.36
CA TYR A 177 -1.85 3.90 -16.86
C TYR A 177 -1.72 2.61 -17.65
N SER A 178 -2.79 1.96 -18.10
CA SER A 178 -2.69 0.79 -18.98
C SER A 178 -1.89 1.09 -20.25
N GLN A 179 -2.17 2.23 -20.89
CA GLN A 179 -1.41 2.68 -22.07
C GLN A 179 0.08 2.89 -21.75
N TYR A 180 0.37 3.49 -20.59
CA TYR A 180 1.74 3.71 -20.12
C TYR A 180 2.47 2.40 -19.82
N LEU A 181 1.81 1.48 -19.11
CA LEU A 181 2.38 0.19 -18.73
C LEU A 181 2.67 -0.70 -19.95
N HIS A 182 1.86 -0.60 -21.01
CA HIS A 182 2.12 -1.26 -22.30
C HIS A 182 3.37 -0.75 -23.02
N GLN A 183 3.82 0.48 -22.73
CA GLN A 183 4.98 1.11 -23.35
C GLN A 183 6.27 0.95 -22.54
N LEU A 184 6.23 0.27 -21.38
CA LEU A 184 7.40 0.09 -20.53
C LEU A 184 8.48 -0.73 -21.23
N SER A 185 9.71 -0.24 -21.15
CA SER A 185 10.91 -0.93 -21.63
C SER A 185 11.27 -2.16 -20.77
N LEU A 186 12.13 -3.05 -21.28
CA LEU A 186 12.59 -4.23 -20.55
C LEU A 186 13.27 -3.88 -19.20
N GLU A 187 14.00 -2.76 -19.15
CA GLU A 187 14.65 -2.19 -17.96
C GLU A 187 13.65 -1.68 -16.91
N GLN A 188 12.57 -1.04 -17.35
CA GLN A 188 11.45 -0.65 -16.49
C GLN A 188 10.55 -1.84 -16.07
N GLY A 189 10.85 -3.04 -16.56
CA GLY A 189 10.25 -4.29 -16.10
C GLY A 189 10.96 -4.92 -14.90
N LYS A 190 12.02 -4.29 -14.36
CA LYS A 190 12.75 -4.78 -13.18
C LYS A 190 11.97 -4.50 -11.89
N LYS A 191 12.21 -5.34 -10.88
CA LYS A 191 11.56 -5.25 -9.56
C LYS A 191 11.78 -3.90 -8.86
N SER A 192 12.99 -3.34 -8.97
CA SER A 192 13.32 -2.02 -8.43
C SER A 192 12.44 -0.90 -9.01
N TYR A 193 12.00 -1.05 -10.25
CA TYR A 193 11.09 -0.08 -10.87
C TYR A 193 9.67 -0.19 -10.28
N LEU A 194 9.17 -1.40 -10.03
CA LEU A 194 7.90 -1.60 -9.31
C LEU A 194 7.93 -1.00 -7.90
N ASP A 195 9.07 -1.12 -7.19
CA ASP A 195 9.29 -0.45 -5.90
C ASP A 195 9.18 1.08 -6.01
N ASN A 196 9.82 1.66 -7.03
CA ASN A 196 9.74 3.10 -7.31
C ASN A 196 8.33 3.57 -7.70
N VAL A 197 7.56 2.75 -8.45
CA VAL A 197 6.15 3.03 -8.78
C VAL A 197 5.31 3.04 -7.50
N ALA A 198 5.43 2.01 -6.66
CA ALA A 198 4.70 1.90 -5.40
C ALA A 198 5.02 3.09 -4.46
N TYR A 199 6.31 3.43 -4.34
CA TYR A 199 6.77 4.58 -3.58
C TYR A 199 6.21 5.91 -4.11
N THR A 200 6.30 6.13 -5.42
CA THR A 200 5.86 7.38 -6.05
C THR A 200 4.35 7.55 -5.91
N LEU A 201 3.56 6.51 -6.18
CA LEU A 201 2.10 6.53 -6.03
C LEU A 201 1.66 6.70 -4.58
N GLY A 202 2.29 5.98 -3.64
CA GLY A 202 1.89 6.00 -2.24
C GLY A 202 2.35 7.22 -1.45
N THR A 203 3.48 7.82 -1.81
CA THR A 203 4.15 8.85 -0.97
C THR A 203 4.36 10.18 -1.70
N ARG A 204 4.42 10.18 -3.04
CA ARG A 204 4.81 11.36 -3.85
C ARG A 204 3.69 11.90 -4.73
N ARG A 205 2.52 11.26 -4.75
CA ARG A 205 1.29 11.75 -5.39
C ARG A 205 0.31 12.24 -4.33
N SER A 206 -0.47 13.25 -4.69
CA SER A 206 -1.58 13.71 -3.84
C SER A 206 -2.66 12.64 -3.78
N LEU A 207 -3.15 12.37 -2.57
CA LEU A 207 -4.26 11.45 -2.33
C LEU A 207 -5.57 12.24 -2.20
N VAL A 208 -6.53 11.92 -3.06
CA VAL A 208 -7.86 12.55 -3.12
C VAL A 208 -8.98 11.53 -2.77
N PRO A 209 -10.23 11.97 -2.56
CA PRO A 209 -11.23 11.14 -1.88
C PRO A 209 -11.63 9.83 -2.57
N TRP A 210 -11.80 9.79 -3.88
CA TRP A 210 -12.10 8.51 -4.55
C TRP A 210 -10.81 7.72 -4.70
N LYS A 211 -10.76 6.52 -4.13
CA LYS A 211 -9.56 5.69 -4.11
C LYS A 211 -9.81 4.32 -4.71
N SER A 212 -8.78 3.75 -5.31
CA SER A 212 -8.71 2.35 -5.72
C SER A 212 -7.26 1.88 -5.64
N PHE A 213 -7.05 0.57 -5.53
CA PHE A 213 -5.75 -0.05 -5.45
C PHE A 213 -5.67 -1.30 -6.35
N VAL A 214 -4.45 -1.75 -6.57
CA VAL A 214 -4.09 -3.04 -7.18
C VAL A 214 -2.98 -3.68 -6.35
N VAL A 215 -3.02 -4.99 -6.22
CA VAL A 215 -1.93 -5.79 -5.67
C VAL A 215 -1.20 -6.42 -6.85
N ALA A 216 0.09 -6.10 -7.01
CA ALA A 216 0.89 -6.52 -8.16
C ALA A 216 2.27 -7.01 -7.74
N ASP A 217 2.71 -8.15 -8.26
CA ASP A 217 4.08 -8.66 -8.14
C ASP A 217 4.99 -8.22 -9.30
N SER A 218 4.38 -7.77 -10.40
CA SER A 218 5.00 -7.31 -11.63
C SER A 218 4.09 -6.29 -12.32
N LEU A 219 4.71 -5.35 -13.03
CA LEU A 219 4.00 -4.41 -13.89
C LEU A 219 3.75 -4.96 -15.31
N ARG A 220 4.36 -6.11 -15.65
CA ARG A 220 4.18 -6.72 -16.97
C ARG A 220 2.80 -7.37 -17.07
N ASN A 221 2.10 -7.09 -18.16
CA ASN A 221 0.79 -7.68 -18.50
C ASN A 221 -0.32 -7.43 -17.48
N ILE A 222 -0.20 -6.38 -16.65
CA ILE A 222 -1.27 -6.00 -15.74
C ILE A 222 -2.33 -5.17 -16.49
N SER A 223 -3.56 -5.68 -16.56
CA SER A 223 -4.70 -4.90 -17.04
C SER A 223 -5.33 -4.19 -15.85
N LEU A 224 -5.15 -2.87 -15.77
CA LEU A 224 -5.68 -2.08 -14.66
C LEU A 224 -7.19 -1.97 -14.70
N GLU A 225 -7.82 -2.03 -15.88
CA GLU A 225 -9.27 -1.95 -16.02
C GLU A 225 -9.99 -3.10 -15.31
N THR A 226 -9.33 -4.27 -15.22
CA THR A 226 -9.90 -5.48 -14.64
C THR A 226 -9.37 -5.77 -13.23
N SER A 227 -8.11 -5.41 -12.95
CA SER A 227 -7.44 -5.69 -11.66
C SER A 227 -7.71 -4.65 -10.58
N MET A 228 -8.05 -3.40 -10.95
CA MET A 228 -8.33 -2.36 -9.98
C MET A 228 -9.52 -2.68 -9.10
N SER A 229 -9.35 -2.48 -7.79
CA SER A 229 -10.45 -2.59 -6.83
C SER A 229 -11.60 -1.63 -7.19
N LYS A 230 -12.82 -1.98 -6.79
CA LYS A 230 -13.98 -1.09 -7.00
C LYS A 230 -13.71 0.28 -6.38
N PRO A 231 -13.89 1.40 -7.12
CA PRO A 231 -13.71 2.75 -6.58
C PRO A 231 -14.53 2.97 -5.31
N ARG A 232 -13.89 3.47 -4.26
CA ARG A 232 -14.54 3.80 -2.99
C ARG A 232 -14.29 5.25 -2.61
N LEU A 233 -15.33 5.90 -2.10
CA LEU A 233 -15.20 7.21 -1.49
C LEU A 233 -14.57 7.05 -0.11
N SER A 234 -13.36 7.58 0.04
CA SER A 234 -12.60 7.57 1.27
C SER A 234 -13.15 8.64 2.21
N THR A 235 -13.60 8.20 3.38
CA THR A 235 -14.04 9.07 4.48
C THR A 235 -13.07 8.87 5.65
N PRO A 236 -12.56 9.91 6.31
CA PRO A 236 -11.62 9.74 7.41
C PRO A 236 -12.21 8.83 8.50
N LYS A 237 -11.52 7.73 8.81
CA LYS A 237 -11.92 6.75 9.82
C LYS A 237 -10.85 6.65 10.91
N SER A 238 -11.30 6.58 12.16
CA SER A 238 -10.39 6.61 13.33
C SER A 238 -10.46 5.34 14.19
N TYR A 239 -11.60 4.65 14.24
CA TYR A 239 -11.79 3.53 15.16
C TYR A 239 -11.90 2.19 14.44
N LEU A 240 -10.97 1.31 14.80
CA LEU A 240 -10.78 -0.02 14.19
C LEU A 240 -10.79 -1.08 15.30
N GLY A 241 -11.67 -2.07 15.19
CA GLY A 241 -11.70 -3.22 16.09
C GLY A 241 -10.86 -4.37 15.55
N PHE A 242 -10.04 -5.00 16.37
CA PHE A 242 -9.36 -6.25 16.00
C PHE A 242 -10.06 -7.43 16.66
N VAL A 243 -10.26 -8.48 15.89
CA VAL A 243 -10.88 -9.72 16.35
C VAL A 243 -9.96 -10.89 16.06
N PHE A 244 -9.67 -11.69 17.08
CA PHE A 244 -8.79 -12.84 16.99
C PHE A 244 -9.60 -14.13 17.02
N SER A 245 -9.47 -14.93 15.97
CA SER A 245 -10.16 -16.22 15.88
C SER A 245 -9.56 -17.28 16.79
N GLY A 246 -10.39 -18.24 17.16
CA GLY A 246 -9.98 -19.42 17.93
C GLY A 246 -9.43 -20.54 17.04
N GLN A 247 -9.20 -21.70 17.65
CA GLN A 247 -8.90 -22.94 16.94
C GLN A 247 -10.08 -23.36 16.04
N GLY A 248 -9.78 -24.00 14.90
CA GLY A 248 -10.77 -24.62 14.01
C GLY A 248 -10.62 -24.26 12.54
N SER A 249 -9.73 -23.33 12.19
CA SER A 249 -9.49 -22.89 10.80
C SER A 249 -8.04 -22.91 10.37
N GLN A 250 -7.16 -23.46 11.20
CA GLN A 250 -5.78 -23.69 10.84
C GLN A 250 -5.68 -24.58 9.60
N LEU A 251 -4.69 -24.29 8.77
CA LEU A 251 -4.40 -25.03 7.54
C LEU A 251 -2.89 -25.19 7.44
N TYR A 252 -2.45 -26.25 6.76
CA TYR A 252 -1.05 -26.33 6.34
C TYR A 252 -0.73 -25.09 5.48
N ALA A 253 0.54 -24.70 5.45
CA ALA A 253 1.00 -23.54 4.68
C ALA A 253 0.44 -22.16 5.05
N MET A 254 -0.42 -22.04 6.07
CA MET A 254 -0.94 -20.74 6.49
C MET A 254 0.20 -19.75 6.80
N GLY A 255 0.17 -18.58 6.17
CA GLY A 255 1.15 -17.51 6.40
C GLY A 255 2.57 -17.75 5.85
N ARG A 256 2.88 -18.90 5.20
CA ARG A 256 4.21 -19.13 4.56
C ARG A 256 4.58 -18.01 3.60
N GLU A 257 3.59 -17.55 2.86
CA GLU A 257 3.80 -16.55 1.82
C GLU A 257 4.21 -15.20 2.38
N LEU A 258 3.90 -14.91 3.65
CA LEU A 258 4.25 -13.66 4.31
C LEU A 258 5.68 -13.66 4.86
N LEU A 259 6.46 -14.73 4.67
CA LEU A 259 7.86 -14.80 5.12
C LEU A 259 8.78 -13.80 4.40
N TYR A 260 8.32 -13.14 3.33
CA TYR A 260 9.06 -12.00 2.76
C TYR A 260 8.97 -10.75 3.64
N TYR A 261 7.96 -10.60 4.50
CA TYR A 261 7.90 -9.51 5.46
C TYR A 261 8.94 -9.76 6.56
N PRO A 262 9.97 -8.90 6.70
CA PRO A 262 11.06 -9.15 7.64
C PRO A 262 10.58 -9.25 9.09
N VAL A 263 9.65 -8.37 9.49
CA VAL A 263 9.07 -8.34 10.83
C VAL A 263 8.24 -9.60 11.11
N PHE A 264 7.44 -10.04 10.14
CA PHE A 264 6.65 -11.27 10.24
C PHE A 264 7.57 -12.50 10.40
N LYS A 265 8.56 -12.62 9.52
CA LYS A 265 9.55 -13.71 9.54
C LYS A 265 10.32 -13.74 10.87
N ARG A 266 10.77 -12.57 11.34
CA ARG A 266 11.49 -12.44 12.60
C ARG A 266 10.62 -12.86 13.79
N SER A 267 9.35 -12.47 13.79
CA SER A 267 8.39 -12.86 14.84
C SER A 267 8.24 -14.39 14.94
N LEU A 268 8.12 -15.08 13.80
CA LEU A 268 8.06 -16.55 13.78
C LEU A 268 9.40 -17.21 14.18
N GLN A 269 10.53 -16.64 13.80
CA GLN A 269 11.86 -17.11 14.22
C GLN A 269 12.05 -16.99 15.73
N ASP A 270 11.68 -15.84 16.31
CA ASP A 270 11.73 -15.58 17.75
C ASP A 270 10.79 -16.54 18.50
N ALA A 271 9.60 -16.81 17.96
CA ALA A 271 8.65 -17.78 18.52
C ALA A 271 9.25 -19.19 18.54
N ASN A 272 9.83 -19.62 17.42
CA ASN A 272 10.46 -20.93 17.28
C ASN A 272 11.64 -21.12 18.25
N GLU A 273 12.52 -20.13 18.36
CA GLU A 273 13.64 -20.17 19.29
C GLU A 273 13.15 -20.22 20.75
N TYR A 274 12.14 -19.43 21.09
CA TYR A 274 11.57 -19.43 22.43
C TYR A 274 10.92 -20.77 22.80
N LEU A 275 10.13 -21.36 21.89
CA LEU A 275 9.50 -22.66 22.13
C LEU A 275 10.55 -23.76 22.33
N ARG A 276 11.62 -23.76 21.55
CA ARG A 276 12.75 -24.67 21.74
C ARG A 276 13.38 -24.51 23.13
N ASN A 277 13.57 -23.27 23.58
CA ASN A 277 14.19 -22.99 24.88
C ASN A 277 13.34 -23.44 26.08
N ILE A 278 12.01 -23.55 25.94
CA ILE A 278 11.11 -24.07 26.98
C ILE A 278 10.88 -25.59 26.88
N GLY A 279 11.60 -26.28 25.99
CA GLY A 279 11.56 -27.74 25.86
C GLY A 279 10.55 -28.28 24.85
N CYS A 280 10.08 -27.46 23.90
CA CYS A 280 9.22 -27.94 22.82
C CYS A 280 9.96 -28.97 21.94
N PRO A 281 9.44 -30.20 21.79
CA PRO A 281 10.13 -31.27 21.07
C PRO A 281 10.08 -31.11 19.54
N TRP A 282 9.21 -30.23 19.05
CA TRP A 282 9.04 -29.94 17.62
C TRP A 282 9.45 -28.50 17.28
N SER A 283 9.84 -28.29 16.02
CA SER A 283 10.18 -26.97 15.48
C SER A 283 8.94 -26.33 14.86
N LEU A 284 8.60 -25.14 15.35
CA LEU A 284 7.48 -24.35 14.85
C LEU A 284 7.69 -23.97 13.39
N LEU A 285 8.89 -23.50 13.03
CA LEU A 285 9.18 -23.13 11.65
C LEU A 285 9.13 -24.32 10.69
N ASN A 286 9.63 -25.49 11.12
CA ASN A 286 9.60 -26.68 10.27
C ASN A 286 8.16 -27.11 10.02
N GLU A 287 7.33 -27.14 11.06
CA GLU A 287 5.91 -27.47 10.93
C GLU A 287 5.19 -26.47 10.02
N PHE A 288 5.51 -25.17 10.16
CA PHE A 288 5.02 -24.15 9.26
C PHE A 288 5.41 -24.39 7.81
N LEU A 289 6.45 -25.17 7.46
CA LEU A 289 6.95 -25.39 6.10
C LEU A 289 6.58 -26.76 5.49
N LYS A 290 6.07 -27.71 6.29
CA LYS A 290 5.74 -29.07 5.81
C LYS A 290 4.66 -29.14 4.73
N PRO A 291 4.72 -30.07 3.79
CA PRO A 291 3.61 -30.32 2.88
C PRO A 291 2.35 -30.81 3.64
N GLU A 292 1.20 -30.80 2.97
CA GLU A 292 -0.10 -31.11 3.58
C GLU A 292 -0.15 -32.48 4.26
N ASP A 293 0.40 -33.48 3.58
CA ASP A 293 0.42 -34.90 3.96
C ASP A 293 1.28 -35.19 5.21
N GLU A 294 2.26 -34.34 5.50
CA GLU A 294 3.13 -34.48 6.68
C GLU A 294 2.74 -33.55 7.83
N SER A 295 1.78 -32.64 7.61
CA SER A 295 1.48 -31.59 8.59
C SER A 295 0.59 -32.10 9.72
N ARG A 296 1.04 -31.81 10.95
CA ARG A 296 0.32 -32.09 12.21
C ARG A 296 -0.44 -30.86 12.71
N VAL A 297 -0.66 -29.85 11.85
CA VAL A 297 -1.30 -28.57 12.19
C VAL A 297 -2.66 -28.70 12.89
N ASN A 298 -3.38 -29.79 12.64
CA ASN A 298 -4.70 -30.05 13.22
C ASN A 298 -4.67 -30.69 14.62
N GLU A 299 -3.51 -31.14 15.06
CA GLU A 299 -3.37 -31.75 16.39
C GLU A 299 -3.39 -30.67 17.48
N PRO A 300 -4.00 -30.91 18.65
CA PRO A 300 -4.08 -29.92 19.74
C PRO A 300 -2.73 -29.41 20.21
N GLU A 301 -1.73 -30.29 20.25
CA GLU A 301 -0.36 -29.98 20.65
C GLU A 301 0.30 -28.91 19.75
N TYR A 302 -0.09 -28.89 18.47
CA TYR A 302 0.48 -27.99 17.44
C TYR A 302 -0.42 -26.78 17.18
N SER A 303 -1.70 -27.02 16.93
CA SER A 303 -2.68 -26.04 16.44
C SER A 303 -2.71 -24.74 17.22
N GLN A 304 -2.81 -24.78 18.56
CA GLN A 304 -2.93 -23.56 19.37
C GLN A 304 -1.64 -22.73 19.36
N GLY A 305 -0.49 -23.39 19.46
CA GLY A 305 0.82 -22.74 19.38
C GLY A 305 1.05 -22.11 18.00
N LEU A 306 0.78 -22.85 16.93
CA LEU A 306 0.91 -22.38 15.55
C LEU A 306 -0.02 -21.21 15.25
N CYS A 307 -1.30 -21.30 15.61
CA CYS A 307 -2.28 -20.21 15.42
C CYS A 307 -1.88 -18.95 16.17
N THR A 308 -1.48 -19.07 17.44
CA THR A 308 -1.09 -17.93 18.26
C THR A 308 0.18 -17.28 17.71
N ALA A 309 1.17 -18.07 17.30
CA ALA A 309 2.38 -17.56 16.66
C ALA A 309 2.08 -16.83 15.35
N LEU A 310 1.19 -17.39 14.50
CA LEU A 310 0.74 -16.74 13.28
C LEU A 310 0.03 -15.41 13.57
N GLN A 311 -0.93 -15.41 14.50
CA GLN A 311 -1.67 -14.20 14.87
C GLN A 311 -0.75 -13.10 15.38
N ILE A 312 0.23 -13.44 16.24
CA ILE A 312 1.23 -12.48 16.72
C ILE A 312 2.10 -11.97 15.56
N ALA A 313 2.57 -12.87 14.69
CA ALA A 313 3.38 -12.49 13.53
C ALA A 313 2.62 -11.60 12.53
N LEU A 314 1.29 -11.76 12.41
CA LEU A 314 0.43 -10.88 11.61
C LEU A 314 0.26 -9.49 12.24
N ILE A 315 0.25 -9.39 13.57
CA ILE A 315 0.07 -8.12 14.29
C ILE A 315 1.36 -7.30 14.35
N ASP A 316 2.51 -7.96 14.52
CA ASP A 316 3.80 -7.27 14.70
C ASP A 316 4.10 -6.23 13.59
N PRO A 317 3.83 -6.49 12.29
CA PRO A 317 4.02 -5.50 11.21
C PRO A 317 2.99 -4.35 11.21
N LEU A 318 1.77 -4.56 11.73
CA LEU A 318 0.68 -3.57 11.58
C LEU A 318 1.00 -2.23 12.23
N ALA A 319 1.75 -2.24 13.33
CA ALA A 319 2.18 -1.01 14.00
C ALA A 319 3.10 -0.14 13.11
N SER A 320 4.00 -0.75 12.33
CA SER A 320 4.86 -0.02 11.39
C SER A 320 4.06 0.52 10.20
N PHE A 321 2.93 -0.12 9.88
CA PHE A 321 1.98 0.33 8.86
C PHE A 321 1.06 1.45 9.37
N GLY A 322 1.17 1.86 10.64
CA GLY A 322 0.31 2.86 11.26
C GLY A 322 -1.08 2.37 11.62
N ILE A 323 -1.30 1.05 11.69
CA ILE A 323 -2.58 0.43 12.02
C ILE A 323 -2.59 0.04 13.49
N PHE A 324 -3.49 0.65 14.25
CA PHE A 324 -3.66 0.39 15.67
C PHE A 324 -5.10 0.03 15.99
N PRO A 325 -5.36 -0.95 16.87
CA PRO A 325 -6.69 -1.25 17.33
C PRO A 325 -7.17 -0.22 18.36
N SER A 326 -8.43 0.16 18.26
CA SER A 326 -9.15 0.88 19.32
C SER A 326 -9.81 -0.07 20.31
N VAL A 327 -10.19 -1.26 19.84
CA VAL A 327 -10.80 -2.34 20.62
C VAL A 327 -10.21 -3.65 20.13
N VAL A 328 -10.00 -4.58 21.05
CA VAL A 328 -9.52 -5.92 20.74
C VAL A 328 -10.41 -6.97 21.39
N VAL A 329 -10.74 -8.01 20.64
CA VAL A 329 -11.57 -9.12 21.11
C VAL A 329 -10.94 -10.42 20.66
N GLY A 330 -10.84 -11.40 21.55
CA GLY A 330 -10.44 -12.75 21.19
C GLY A 330 -11.57 -13.74 21.40
N HIS A 331 -11.64 -14.76 20.55
CA HIS A 331 -12.49 -15.91 20.74
C HIS A 331 -11.65 -17.11 21.21
N SER A 332 -11.91 -17.64 22.40
CA SER A 332 -11.23 -18.82 22.95
C SER A 332 -9.69 -18.68 22.95
N SER A 333 -8.96 -19.47 22.14
CA SER A 333 -7.49 -19.37 22.05
C SER A 333 -7.01 -18.04 21.46
N GLY A 334 -7.84 -17.37 20.65
CA GLY A 334 -7.54 -16.03 20.13
C GLY A 334 -7.43 -14.96 21.22
N GLU A 335 -7.95 -15.21 22.42
CA GLU A 335 -7.79 -14.30 23.57
C GLU A 335 -6.32 -14.09 23.95
N ILE A 336 -5.46 -15.08 23.70
CA ILE A 336 -4.03 -15.00 23.98
C ILE A 336 -3.37 -13.93 23.08
N ALA A 337 -3.65 -13.98 21.77
CA ALA A 337 -3.15 -12.98 20.82
C ALA A 337 -3.79 -11.60 21.03
N ALA A 338 -5.08 -11.56 21.38
CA ALA A 338 -5.77 -10.34 21.79
C ALA A 338 -5.09 -9.67 23.00
N ALA A 339 -4.77 -10.44 24.04
CA ALA A 339 -4.09 -9.93 25.24
C ALA A 339 -2.68 -9.42 24.91
N TYR A 340 -1.96 -10.09 24.01
CA TYR A 340 -0.68 -9.60 23.52
C TYR A 340 -0.81 -8.25 22.78
N THR A 341 -1.82 -8.13 21.92
CA THR A 341 -2.02 -6.95 21.07
C THR A 341 -2.25 -5.67 21.88
N VAL A 342 -2.90 -5.78 23.04
CA VAL A 342 -3.07 -4.66 23.99
C VAL A 342 -1.94 -4.57 25.03
N HIS A 343 -0.83 -5.26 24.76
CA HIS A 343 0.36 -5.38 25.61
C HIS A 343 0.12 -5.94 27.02
N PHE A 344 -1.04 -6.55 27.31
CA PHE A 344 -1.34 -7.11 28.64
C PHE A 344 -0.40 -8.26 29.01
N ILE A 345 0.06 -9.02 28.02
CA ILE A 345 1.08 -10.05 28.15
C ILE A 345 2.18 -9.86 27.12
N SER A 346 3.40 -10.30 27.44
CA SER A 346 4.52 -10.30 26.48
C SER A 346 4.36 -11.38 25.39
N ARG A 347 5.04 -11.22 24.23
CA ARG A 347 5.10 -12.25 23.17
C ARG A 347 5.48 -13.64 23.70
N ARG A 348 6.52 -13.70 24.53
CA ARG A 348 6.99 -14.94 25.19
C ARG A 348 5.92 -15.57 26.08
N SER A 349 5.17 -14.75 26.82
CA SER A 349 4.07 -15.20 27.67
C SER A 349 2.94 -15.79 26.82
N ALA A 350 2.59 -15.12 25.72
CA ALA A 350 1.56 -15.58 24.80
C ALA A 350 1.91 -16.93 24.14
N TRP A 351 3.13 -17.07 23.59
CA TRP A 351 3.59 -18.34 23.01
C TRP A 351 3.64 -19.48 24.04
N LYS A 352 4.11 -19.18 25.27
CA LYS A 352 4.13 -20.15 26.37
C LYS A 352 2.72 -20.64 26.71
N LEU A 353 1.78 -19.72 26.91
CA LEU A 353 0.40 -20.03 27.25
C LEU A 353 -0.28 -20.86 26.17
N ALA A 354 -0.05 -20.53 24.90
CA ALA A 354 -0.62 -21.29 23.78
C ALA A 354 -0.02 -22.70 23.67
N TYR A 355 1.29 -22.82 23.84
CA TYR A 355 2.00 -24.11 23.81
C TYR A 355 1.51 -25.06 24.92
N TYR A 356 1.58 -24.64 26.19
CA TYR A 356 1.16 -25.49 27.29
C TYR A 356 -0.34 -25.80 27.25
N ARG A 357 -1.18 -24.87 26.76
CA ARG A 357 -2.61 -25.16 26.57
C ARG A 357 -2.81 -26.27 25.53
N GLY A 358 -2.08 -26.24 24.41
CA GLY A 358 -2.12 -27.29 23.40
C GLY A 358 -1.65 -28.65 23.92
N VAL A 359 -0.49 -28.69 24.57
CA VAL A 359 0.10 -29.91 25.15
C VAL A 359 -0.81 -30.53 26.22
N LEU A 360 -1.35 -29.74 27.14
CA LEU A 360 -2.22 -30.27 28.17
C LEU A 360 -3.56 -30.73 27.58
N SER A 361 -4.10 -29.99 26.61
CA SER A 361 -5.33 -30.38 25.92
C SER A 361 -5.20 -31.72 25.21
N SER A 362 -4.04 -32.04 24.61
CA SER A 362 -3.83 -33.34 23.96
C SER A 362 -3.81 -34.53 24.94
N THR A 363 -3.56 -34.30 26.23
CA THR A 363 -3.61 -35.37 27.26
C THR A 363 -5.04 -35.69 27.73
N SER A 364 -5.99 -34.78 27.51
CA SER A 364 -7.37 -34.88 28.00
C SER A 364 -8.33 -35.71 27.12
N SER A 365 -7.89 -36.13 25.93
CA SER A 365 -8.73 -36.74 24.88
C SER A 365 -9.05 -38.23 25.09
N ARG A 366 -9.24 -38.69 26.34
CA ARG A 366 -9.44 -40.12 26.63
C ARG A 366 -10.91 -40.59 26.57
N ASP A 367 -11.88 -39.67 26.44
CA ASP A 367 -13.31 -39.99 26.40
C ASP A 367 -13.97 -39.58 25.06
N THR A 368 -15.03 -40.27 24.65
CA THR A 368 -15.85 -40.01 23.44
C THR A 368 -16.71 -38.75 23.58
N HIS A 369 -16.08 -37.58 23.55
CA HIS A 369 -16.77 -36.29 23.57
C HIS A 369 -16.55 -35.55 22.25
N THR A 370 -17.53 -34.77 21.84
CA THR A 370 -17.49 -33.99 20.59
C THR A 370 -18.07 -32.59 20.77
N MET A 371 -17.82 -31.73 19.78
CA MET A 371 -18.37 -30.39 19.74
C MET A 371 -19.18 -30.19 18.45
N MET A 372 -20.25 -29.41 18.51
CA MET A 372 -21.11 -29.12 17.38
C MET A 372 -21.48 -27.64 17.32
N SER A 373 -21.32 -27.02 16.16
CA SER A 373 -21.87 -25.69 15.88
C SER A 373 -23.33 -25.80 15.48
N VAL A 374 -24.15 -24.88 15.97
CA VAL A 374 -25.60 -24.83 15.76
C VAL A 374 -26.02 -23.46 15.25
N GLY A 375 -26.99 -23.43 14.34
CA GLY A 375 -27.56 -22.25 13.72
C GLY A 375 -28.44 -21.37 14.63
N LEU A 376 -28.44 -21.59 15.94
CA LEU A 376 -29.30 -20.92 16.91
C LEU A 376 -28.48 -20.07 17.88
N SER A 377 -29.10 -19.02 18.43
CA SER A 377 -28.56 -18.29 19.59
C SER A 377 -28.65 -19.13 20.86
N ALA A 378 -27.82 -18.82 21.87
CA ALA A 378 -27.84 -19.51 23.16
C ALA A 378 -29.25 -19.51 23.82
N ALA A 379 -29.99 -18.41 23.70
CA ALA A 379 -31.35 -18.30 24.21
C ALA A 379 -32.34 -19.24 23.50
N GLN A 380 -32.20 -19.39 22.18
CA GLN A 380 -33.05 -20.29 21.38
C GLN A 380 -32.69 -21.77 21.55
N LEU A 381 -31.46 -22.04 21.98
CA LEU A 381 -30.95 -23.38 22.25
C LEU A 381 -31.34 -23.89 23.65
N SER A 382 -31.61 -22.98 24.59
CA SER A 382 -32.02 -23.30 25.98
C SER A 382 -33.15 -24.36 26.11
N PRO A 383 -34.20 -24.36 25.27
CA PRO A 383 -35.26 -25.38 25.35
C PRO A 383 -34.79 -26.81 25.06
N TYR A 384 -33.65 -26.97 24.40
CA TYR A 384 -33.11 -28.27 24.00
C TYR A 384 -32.10 -28.85 25.04
N PHE A 385 -31.84 -28.15 26.15
CA PHE A 385 -30.62 -28.33 26.97
C PHE A 385 -30.75 -28.94 28.37
N GLU A 386 -31.79 -29.71 28.69
CA GLU A 386 -31.84 -30.37 30.00
C GLU A 386 -30.66 -31.36 30.29
N LYS A 387 -29.76 -31.64 29.32
CA LYS A 387 -28.66 -32.62 29.45
C LYS A 387 -27.29 -32.26 28.85
N VAL A 388 -27.04 -31.05 28.29
CA VAL A 388 -25.76 -30.71 27.61
C VAL A 388 -25.24 -29.32 27.99
N ALA A 389 -23.93 -29.19 28.20
CA ALA A 389 -23.28 -27.91 28.47
C ALA A 389 -23.05 -27.13 27.15
N ALA A 390 -23.57 -25.91 27.07
CA ALA A 390 -23.36 -25.03 25.92
C ALA A 390 -23.07 -23.61 26.39
N ASN A 391 -22.05 -23.01 25.78
CA ASN A 391 -21.59 -21.67 26.15
C ASN A 391 -21.87 -20.64 25.04
N SER A 392 -22.45 -21.06 23.89
CA SER A 392 -22.85 -20.23 22.74
C SER A 392 -23.60 -21.05 21.67
N ARG A 393 -23.62 -20.57 20.42
CA ARG A 393 -23.90 -21.31 19.17
C ARG A 393 -23.08 -22.62 19.01
N THR A 394 -22.18 -22.94 19.93
CA THR A 394 -21.38 -24.17 19.94
C THR A 394 -21.70 -24.98 21.19
N VAL A 395 -22.07 -26.24 20.98
CA VAL A 395 -22.45 -27.23 21.99
C VAL A 395 -21.29 -28.20 22.20
N SER A 396 -21.00 -28.58 23.44
CA SER A 396 -19.95 -29.54 23.79
C SER A 396 -20.50 -30.59 24.75
N GLY A 397 -20.24 -31.87 24.50
CA GLY A 397 -20.73 -32.94 25.36
C GLY A 397 -20.29 -34.34 24.90
N LEU A 398 -20.88 -35.37 25.52
CA LEU A 398 -20.71 -36.75 25.09
C LEU A 398 -21.19 -36.92 23.65
N GLU A 399 -20.46 -37.69 22.85
CA GLU A 399 -20.77 -37.90 21.43
C GLU A 399 -22.22 -38.37 21.24
N ALA A 400 -22.66 -39.38 21.99
CA ALA A 400 -24.04 -39.86 21.93
C ALA A 400 -25.10 -38.80 22.24
N GLN A 401 -24.80 -37.83 23.13
CA GLN A 401 -25.72 -36.74 23.47
C GLN A 401 -25.76 -35.68 22.37
N VAL A 402 -24.60 -35.36 21.80
CA VAL A 402 -24.50 -34.40 20.68
C VAL A 402 -25.16 -34.98 19.44
N ASP A 403 -24.99 -36.27 19.16
CA ASP A 403 -25.64 -36.99 18.06
C ASP A 403 -27.16 -37.00 18.21
N PHE A 404 -27.64 -37.22 19.43
CA PHE A 404 -29.06 -37.12 19.72
C PHE A 404 -29.60 -35.72 19.47
N LEU A 405 -28.88 -34.68 19.91
CA LEU A 405 -29.25 -33.29 19.65
C LEU A 405 -29.20 -32.94 18.16
N GLU A 406 -28.19 -33.42 17.43
CA GLU A 406 -28.07 -33.29 15.96
C GLU A 406 -29.34 -33.84 15.29
N SER A 407 -29.79 -35.04 15.70
CA SER A 407 -31.00 -35.66 15.14
C SER A 407 -32.30 -34.87 15.41
N ILE A 408 -32.38 -34.15 16.52
CA ILE A 408 -33.53 -33.30 16.86
C ILE A 408 -33.50 -32.04 16.00
N LEU A 409 -32.34 -31.37 15.95
CA LEU A 409 -32.17 -30.12 15.22
C LEU A 409 -32.30 -30.32 13.70
N ASP A 410 -31.86 -31.46 13.18
CA ASP A 410 -32.06 -31.84 11.77
C ASP A 410 -33.55 -32.00 11.42
N LYS A 411 -34.36 -32.60 12.32
CA LYS A 411 -35.82 -32.69 12.13
C LYS A 411 -36.46 -31.32 12.07
N ASP A 412 -35.97 -30.39 12.88
CA ASP A 412 -36.41 -28.99 12.91
C ASP A 412 -35.82 -28.16 11.74
N ARG A 413 -35.02 -28.79 10.85
CA ARG A 413 -34.32 -28.15 9.71
C ARG A 413 -33.39 -27.01 10.14
N ILE A 414 -32.82 -27.14 11.33
CA ILE A 414 -31.86 -26.19 11.89
C ILE A 414 -30.46 -26.62 11.48
N PHE A 415 -29.65 -25.67 11.00
CA PHE A 415 -28.27 -25.94 10.63
C PHE A 415 -27.46 -26.45 11.83
N VAL A 416 -26.85 -27.62 11.68
CA VAL A 416 -25.91 -28.22 12.62
C VAL A 416 -24.66 -28.70 11.89
N ARG A 417 -23.51 -28.60 12.57
CA ARG A 417 -22.22 -29.06 12.05
C ARG A 417 -21.32 -29.52 13.17
N LYS A 418 -21.01 -30.81 13.22
CA LYS A 418 -19.95 -31.34 14.09
C LYS A 418 -18.59 -30.72 13.75
N LEU A 419 -17.88 -30.32 14.81
CA LEU A 419 -16.55 -29.75 14.73
C LEU A 419 -15.53 -30.90 14.76
N ARG A 420 -14.61 -30.89 13.80
CA ARG A 420 -13.50 -31.85 13.74
C ARG A 420 -12.39 -31.43 14.70
N VAL A 421 -12.65 -31.53 15.99
CA VAL A 421 -11.68 -31.24 17.05
C VAL A 421 -11.57 -32.44 17.98
N PRO A 422 -10.36 -32.93 18.28
CA PRO A 422 -10.18 -34.12 19.12
C PRO A 422 -10.32 -33.83 20.62
N VAL A 423 -10.61 -32.58 20.99
CA VAL A 423 -10.75 -32.11 22.38
C VAL A 423 -12.02 -31.30 22.49
N THR A 424 -12.82 -31.53 23.54
CA THR A 424 -13.98 -30.68 23.82
C THR A 424 -13.61 -29.50 24.70
N TYR A 425 -13.40 -28.37 24.05
CA TYR A 425 -13.09 -27.13 24.74
C TYR A 425 -14.34 -26.54 25.40
N HIS A 426 -14.10 -25.80 26.48
CA HIS A 426 -15.13 -25.14 27.28
C HIS A 426 -16.16 -26.10 27.90
N SER A 427 -15.80 -27.37 28.08
CA SER A 427 -16.58 -28.36 28.80
C SER A 427 -15.97 -28.61 30.20
N PRO A 428 -16.71 -29.25 31.13
CA PRO A 428 -16.16 -29.66 32.42
C PRO A 428 -14.91 -30.54 32.33
N GLN A 429 -14.65 -31.19 31.18
CA GLN A 429 -13.44 -31.99 30.98
C GLN A 429 -12.15 -31.16 31.06
N MET A 430 -12.21 -29.87 30.72
CA MET A 430 -11.06 -28.96 30.83
C MET A 430 -10.61 -28.72 32.28
N ASN A 431 -11.44 -29.06 33.28
CA ASN A 431 -11.07 -28.93 34.69
C ASN A 431 -9.91 -29.87 35.07
N VAL A 432 -9.79 -31.03 34.40
CA VAL A 432 -8.72 -32.02 34.67
C VAL A 432 -7.35 -31.42 34.43
N ILE A 433 -7.22 -30.54 33.43
CA ILE A 433 -5.94 -29.91 33.04
C ILE A 433 -5.78 -28.50 33.61
N ALA A 434 -6.80 -27.95 34.28
CA ALA A 434 -6.83 -26.55 34.67
C ALA A 434 -5.72 -26.21 35.69
N GLU A 435 -5.48 -27.07 36.67
CA GLU A 435 -4.45 -26.84 37.69
C GLU A 435 -3.04 -26.85 37.09
N ASP A 436 -2.75 -27.83 36.23
CA ASP A 436 -1.46 -27.91 35.56
C ASP A 436 -1.26 -26.76 34.55
N TYR A 437 -2.35 -26.34 33.91
CA TYR A 437 -2.32 -25.14 33.07
C TYR A 437 -2.02 -23.91 33.92
N LEU A 438 -2.64 -23.75 35.09
CA LEU A 438 -2.37 -22.65 36.03
C LEU A 438 -0.92 -22.62 36.52
N LYS A 439 -0.29 -23.77 36.76
CA LYS A 439 1.14 -23.85 37.12
C LYS A 439 2.04 -23.22 36.03
N SER A 440 1.63 -23.28 34.76
CA SER A 440 2.38 -22.65 33.65
C SER A 440 2.41 -21.11 33.72
N TYR A 441 1.51 -20.48 34.47
CA TYR A 441 1.40 -19.02 34.65
C TYR A 441 2.47 -18.43 35.58
N SER A 442 3.21 -19.27 36.31
CA SER A 442 4.08 -18.87 37.43
C SER A 442 5.22 -17.87 37.12
N ARG A 443 5.38 -17.39 35.88
CA ARG A 443 6.35 -16.36 35.45
C ARG A 443 5.89 -15.55 34.23
N LEU A 444 4.61 -15.17 34.15
CA LEU A 444 4.15 -14.33 33.04
C LEU A 444 4.59 -12.87 33.23
N GLY A 445 5.10 -12.27 32.16
CA GLY A 445 5.30 -10.82 32.10
C GLY A 445 3.97 -10.14 31.80
N ILE A 446 3.24 -9.76 32.85
CA ILE A 446 1.96 -9.05 32.76
C ILE A 446 2.23 -7.55 32.84
N TRP A 447 1.64 -6.79 31.91
CA TRP A 447 1.63 -5.32 31.95
C TRP A 447 0.19 -4.86 32.17
N GLY A 448 -0.03 -3.81 32.96
CA GLY A 448 -1.35 -3.38 33.45
C GLY A 448 -2.31 -2.78 32.39
N GLY A 449 -2.42 -3.35 31.20
CA GLY A 449 -3.33 -2.94 30.13
C GLY A 449 -4.81 -3.27 30.40
N ARG A 450 -5.73 -2.55 29.73
CA ARG A 450 -7.18 -2.82 29.81
C ARG A 450 -7.56 -3.91 28.80
N PHE A 451 -7.89 -5.10 29.29
CA PHE A 451 -8.36 -6.23 28.50
C PHE A 451 -9.89 -6.36 28.60
N ILE A 452 -10.60 -6.54 27.48
CA ILE A 452 -12.04 -6.87 27.47
C ILE A 452 -12.15 -8.40 27.37
N LYS A 453 -12.71 -9.05 28.39
CA LYS A 453 -12.86 -10.51 28.44
C LYS A 453 -13.96 -11.00 27.50
N SER A 454 -13.63 -12.05 26.73
CA SER A 454 -14.51 -12.94 25.97
C SER A 454 -15.33 -12.36 24.80
N GLY A 455 -15.27 -13.04 23.66
CA GLY A 455 -16.07 -12.76 22.46
C GLY A 455 -17.58 -13.03 22.56
N HIS A 456 -18.10 -13.47 23.71
CA HIS A 456 -19.54 -13.55 23.96
C HIS A 456 -20.15 -12.20 24.36
N ASP A 457 -19.30 -11.27 24.80
CA ASP A 457 -19.72 -9.98 25.38
C ASP A 457 -19.07 -8.78 24.70
N ILE A 458 -18.88 -8.79 23.37
CA ILE A 458 -18.54 -7.54 22.64
C ILE A 458 -19.52 -6.40 23.02
N PHE A 459 -20.77 -6.75 23.33
CA PHE A 459 -21.82 -5.80 23.69
C PHE A 459 -22.46 -6.01 25.08
N SER A 460 -22.22 -7.11 25.80
CA SER A 460 -22.90 -7.32 27.10
C SER A 460 -22.21 -6.61 28.27
N TYR A 461 -20.94 -6.21 28.13
CA TYR A 461 -20.34 -5.23 29.06
C TYR A 461 -20.92 -3.80 28.91
N CYS A 462 -21.67 -3.54 27.84
CA CYS A 462 -22.44 -2.31 27.64
C CYS A 462 -23.62 -2.23 28.62
N SER A 463 -24.08 -3.36 29.17
CA SER A 463 -25.18 -3.44 30.12
C SER A 463 -24.73 -3.22 31.57
N SER A 464 -23.56 -3.74 31.95
CA SER A 464 -23.03 -3.67 33.33
C SER A 464 -22.30 -2.36 33.64
N CYS A 465 -21.87 -1.61 32.62
CA CYS A 465 -21.41 -0.23 32.77
C CYS A 465 -22.62 0.73 32.68
N SER A 466 -23.54 0.65 33.63
CA SER A 466 -24.79 1.45 33.65
C SER A 466 -24.60 2.96 33.89
N ARG A 467 -23.40 3.51 33.72
CA ARG A 467 -23.16 4.96 33.70
C ARG A 467 -23.10 5.43 32.26
N ARG A 468 -24.22 5.97 31.75
CA ARG A 468 -24.25 6.76 30.51
C ARG A 468 -23.09 7.75 30.54
N GLY A 469 -22.14 7.62 29.60
CA GLY A 469 -21.02 8.55 29.44
C GLY A 469 -19.59 8.02 29.65
N CYS A 470 -19.35 6.70 29.77
CA CYS A 470 -17.98 6.19 29.84
C CYS A 470 -17.30 6.19 28.44
N HIS A 471 -16.02 6.60 28.39
CA HIS A 471 -15.25 6.74 27.14
C HIS A 471 -15.17 5.44 26.31
N SER A 472 -15.14 4.28 26.97
CA SER A 472 -15.10 2.96 26.31
C SER A 472 -16.39 2.56 25.60
N GLN A 473 -17.55 3.04 26.05
CA GLN A 473 -18.84 2.76 25.41
C GLN A 473 -18.99 3.55 24.10
N ARG A 474 -18.53 4.81 24.09
CA ARG A 474 -18.45 5.62 22.86
C ARG A 474 -17.55 4.99 21.81
N ILE A 475 -16.41 4.41 22.20
CA ILE A 475 -15.49 3.77 21.24
C ILE A 475 -16.18 2.59 20.53
N LEU A 476 -16.98 1.78 21.23
CA LEU A 476 -17.75 0.67 20.64
C LEU A 476 -18.87 1.18 19.71
N GLU A 477 -19.50 2.30 20.06
CA GLU A 477 -20.50 2.98 19.22
C GLU A 477 -19.84 3.57 17.96
N ASP A 478 -18.60 4.06 18.04
CA ASP A 478 -17.91 4.73 16.93
C ASP A 478 -17.04 3.80 16.06
N ILE A 479 -17.01 2.48 16.32
CA ILE A 479 -16.27 1.52 15.48
C ILE A 479 -16.75 1.63 14.03
N SER A 480 -15.80 1.87 13.13
CA SER A 480 -16.05 2.08 11.70
C SER A 480 -15.53 0.94 10.81
N GLY A 481 -14.84 -0.03 11.42
CA GLY A 481 -14.38 -1.25 10.77
C GLY A 481 -13.79 -2.27 11.74
N ILE A 482 -13.70 -3.51 11.26
CA ILE A 482 -13.20 -4.67 11.99
C ILE A 482 -12.15 -5.40 11.14
N ILE A 483 -11.02 -5.74 11.75
CA ILE A 483 -10.01 -6.65 11.21
C ILE A 483 -10.10 -7.98 11.94
N GLU A 484 -10.31 -9.08 11.20
CA GLU A 484 -10.11 -10.44 11.71
C GLU A 484 -8.66 -10.87 11.50
N THR A 485 -8.02 -11.29 12.59
CA THR A 485 -6.65 -11.81 12.62
C THR A 485 -6.69 -13.29 12.99
N GLY A 486 -6.30 -14.12 12.04
CA GLY A 486 -6.21 -15.56 12.20
C GLY A 486 -5.99 -16.25 10.86
N PRO A 487 -5.95 -17.59 10.83
CA PRO A 487 -5.68 -18.35 9.62
C PRO A 487 -6.74 -18.16 8.52
N HIS A 488 -7.97 -17.79 8.90
CA HIS A 488 -9.11 -17.64 7.99
C HIS A 488 -10.18 -16.71 8.58
N SER A 489 -11.14 -16.32 7.75
CA SER A 489 -12.30 -15.50 8.11
C SER A 489 -13.41 -16.30 8.83
N THR A 490 -13.09 -16.89 9.98
CA THR A 490 -14.00 -17.74 10.75
C THR A 490 -15.13 -17.00 11.44
N LEU A 491 -14.85 -15.78 11.90
CA LEU A 491 -15.78 -15.00 12.71
C LEU A 491 -16.64 -14.08 11.85
N GLN A 492 -16.40 -14.02 10.53
CA GLN A 492 -17.14 -13.18 9.60
C GLN A 492 -18.65 -13.43 9.63
N GLY A 493 -19.06 -14.70 9.58
CA GLY A 493 -20.48 -15.08 9.63
C GLY A 493 -21.15 -14.64 10.93
N PRO A 494 -20.66 -15.10 12.10
CA PRO A 494 -21.20 -14.71 13.40
C PRO A 494 -21.21 -13.19 13.63
N ILE A 495 -20.13 -12.48 13.28
CA ILE A 495 -20.06 -11.02 13.43
C ILE A 495 -21.07 -10.33 12.53
N ARG A 496 -21.23 -10.78 11.29
CA ARG A 496 -22.26 -10.24 10.38
C ARG A 496 -23.67 -10.40 10.96
N ASP A 497 -23.97 -11.55 11.56
CA ASP A 497 -25.27 -11.78 12.20
C ASP A 497 -25.49 -10.87 13.42
N ILE A 498 -24.44 -10.67 14.24
CA ILE A 498 -24.47 -9.71 15.35
C ILE A 498 -24.70 -8.29 14.83
N LEU A 499 -23.94 -7.85 13.82
CA LEU A 499 -24.08 -6.52 13.22
C LEU A 499 -25.47 -6.30 12.61
N LYS A 500 -26.06 -7.35 12.04
CA LYS A 500 -27.44 -7.33 11.53
C LYS A 500 -28.44 -7.17 12.68
N SER A 501 -28.26 -7.87 13.80
CA SER A 501 -29.15 -7.79 14.96
C SER A 501 -29.19 -6.40 15.60
N ILE A 502 -28.09 -5.65 15.52
CA ILE A 502 -27.98 -4.28 16.05
C ILE A 502 -28.20 -3.19 14.97
N GLY A 503 -28.53 -3.58 13.73
CA GLY A 503 -28.81 -2.64 12.64
C GLY A 503 -27.60 -1.90 12.05
N ARG A 504 -26.36 -2.35 12.31
CA ARG A 504 -25.11 -1.66 11.90
C ARG A 504 -24.30 -2.38 10.81
N GLN A 505 -24.89 -3.39 10.17
CA GLN A 505 -24.20 -4.20 9.15
C GLN A 505 -23.68 -3.39 7.96
N ALA A 506 -24.37 -2.31 7.57
CA ALA A 506 -23.96 -1.48 6.45
C ALA A 506 -22.83 -0.48 6.80
N ASP A 507 -22.70 -0.11 8.07
CA ASP A 507 -21.82 0.97 8.52
C ASP A 507 -20.40 0.49 8.83
N ILE A 508 -20.29 -0.77 9.31
CA ILE A 508 -19.04 -1.33 9.79
C ILE A 508 -18.41 -2.22 8.71
N GLY A 509 -17.26 -1.79 8.21
CA GLY A 509 -16.47 -2.58 7.28
C GLY A 509 -15.88 -3.82 7.96
N TYR A 510 -15.82 -4.95 7.26
CA TYR A 510 -15.21 -6.18 7.77
C TYR A 510 -14.10 -6.66 6.83
N ILE A 511 -12.92 -6.90 7.37
CA ILE A 511 -11.73 -7.30 6.60
C ILE A 511 -11.05 -8.46 7.34
N SER A 512 -10.70 -9.53 6.63
CA SER A 512 -9.86 -10.62 7.16
C SER A 512 -8.47 -10.51 6.56
N LEU A 513 -7.42 -10.62 7.40
CA LEU A 513 -6.04 -10.58 6.92
C LEU A 513 -5.67 -11.82 6.09
N LEU A 514 -6.21 -12.98 6.45
CA LEU A 514 -6.00 -14.22 5.70
C LEU A 514 -7.34 -14.86 5.33
N ARG A 515 -7.38 -15.46 4.14
CA ARG A 515 -8.54 -16.18 3.57
C ARG A 515 -8.03 -17.44 2.89
N HIS A 516 -8.85 -18.49 2.93
CA HIS A 516 -8.58 -19.77 2.27
C HIS A 516 -9.11 -19.71 0.84
N ASN A 517 -8.54 -20.50 -0.06
CA ASN A 517 -8.91 -20.60 -1.49
C ASN A 517 -8.73 -19.31 -2.30
N THR A 518 -7.82 -18.42 -1.89
CA THR A 518 -7.35 -17.32 -2.72
C THR A 518 -6.10 -17.74 -3.49
N SER A 519 -5.80 -17.09 -4.62
CA SER A 519 -4.65 -17.42 -5.47
C SER A 519 -3.32 -17.30 -4.72
N THR A 520 -3.22 -16.38 -3.76
CA THR A 520 -2.11 -16.26 -2.80
C THR A 520 -2.62 -15.69 -1.46
N ILE A 521 -2.09 -16.19 -0.35
CA ILE A 521 -2.32 -15.66 1.00
C ILE A 521 -1.65 -14.30 1.17
N ALA A 522 -0.46 -14.12 0.58
CA ALA A 522 0.23 -12.83 0.57
C ALA A 522 -0.71 -11.73 0.08
N SER A 523 -1.22 -11.87 -1.16
CA SER A 523 -2.12 -10.88 -1.76
C SER A 523 -3.35 -10.56 -0.92
N THR A 524 -3.80 -11.49 -0.05
CA THR A 524 -4.93 -11.24 0.85
C THR A 524 -4.60 -10.16 1.89
N VAL A 525 -3.36 -10.10 2.38
CA VAL A 525 -2.89 -9.06 3.29
C VAL A 525 -2.79 -7.73 2.56
N GLU A 526 -2.16 -7.65 1.39
CA GLU A 526 -2.12 -6.38 0.64
C GLU A 526 -3.53 -5.92 0.22
N GLU A 527 -4.43 -6.84 -0.13
CA GLU A 527 -5.83 -6.52 -0.39
C GLU A 527 -6.53 -5.95 0.83
N ALA A 528 -6.31 -6.54 2.01
CA ALA A 528 -6.84 -6.04 3.27
C ALA A 528 -6.34 -4.62 3.55
N LEU A 529 -5.04 -4.37 3.38
CA LEU A 529 -4.41 -3.06 3.55
C LEU A 529 -4.92 -2.05 2.51
N GLY A 530 -5.07 -2.44 1.25
CA GLY A 530 -5.68 -1.62 0.20
C GLY A 530 -7.13 -1.25 0.50
N CYS A 531 -7.91 -2.21 1.02
CA CYS A 531 -9.28 -1.97 1.46
C CYS A 531 -9.35 -0.96 2.62
N LEU A 532 -8.44 -1.04 3.59
CA LEU A 532 -8.34 -0.07 4.69
C LEU A 532 -7.98 1.31 4.17
N HIS A 533 -6.99 1.40 3.29
CA HIS A 533 -6.57 2.66 2.66
C HIS A 533 -7.72 3.36 1.92
N CYS A 534 -8.44 2.60 1.08
CA CYS A 534 -9.58 3.10 0.32
C CYS A 534 -10.76 3.47 1.23
N SER A 535 -10.93 2.78 2.37
CA SER A 535 -11.97 3.09 3.35
C SER A 535 -11.67 4.35 4.17
N GLY A 536 -10.45 4.88 4.11
CA GLY A 536 -10.05 6.14 4.74
C GLY A 536 -9.32 6.02 6.08
N TYR A 537 -8.76 4.85 6.38
CA TYR A 537 -7.77 4.71 7.44
C TYR A 537 -6.42 5.26 6.97
N THR A 538 -5.73 5.97 7.85
CA THR A 538 -4.38 6.47 7.59
C THR A 538 -3.38 5.33 7.71
N LEU A 539 -2.69 5.02 6.61
CA LEU A 539 -1.70 3.95 6.54
C LEU A 539 -0.35 4.49 6.10
N ASN A 540 0.73 3.89 6.60
CA ASN A 540 2.07 4.11 6.08
C ASN A 540 2.34 3.20 4.87
N LEU A 541 1.98 3.68 3.68
CA LEU A 541 2.14 2.94 2.42
C LEU A 541 3.61 2.63 2.08
N LEU A 542 4.55 3.47 2.54
CA LEU A 542 5.98 3.23 2.36
C LEU A 542 6.40 1.98 3.15
N SER A 543 6.00 1.88 4.42
CA SER A 543 6.32 0.72 5.27
C SER A 543 5.63 -0.56 4.78
N ILE A 544 4.40 -0.48 4.26
CA ILE A 544 3.68 -1.64 3.70
C ILE A 544 4.41 -2.27 2.52
N ASN A 545 5.03 -1.43 1.68
CA ASN A 545 5.77 -1.86 0.49
C ASN A 545 7.27 -2.09 0.73
N ASN A 546 7.76 -1.91 1.97
CA ASN A 546 9.16 -2.14 2.33
C ASN A 546 9.36 -3.59 2.80
N HIS A 547 10.05 -4.39 1.96
CA HIS A 547 10.29 -5.82 2.20
C HIS A 547 11.79 -6.17 2.36
N SER A 548 12.67 -5.19 2.59
CA SER A 548 14.12 -5.43 2.68
C SER A 548 14.53 -6.04 4.02
N LYS A 549 15.48 -6.97 3.96
CA LYS A 549 16.01 -7.70 5.13
C LYS A 549 16.82 -6.81 6.10
N ASP A 550 17.41 -5.71 5.63
CA ASP A 550 18.53 -5.03 6.33
C ASP A 550 18.26 -3.57 6.79
N GLY A 551 17.05 -3.05 6.63
CA GLY A 551 16.72 -1.68 7.01
C GLY A 551 16.18 -0.85 5.84
N ASP A 552 16.02 0.45 6.11
CA ASP A 552 15.19 1.37 5.34
C ASP A 552 15.63 1.51 3.86
N ILE A 553 14.85 0.94 2.93
CA ILE A 553 15.05 1.10 1.47
C ILE A 553 14.77 2.55 1.03
N SER A 554 14.29 3.43 1.92
CA SER A 554 13.96 4.82 1.58
C SER A 554 15.12 5.58 0.90
N SER A 555 16.37 5.20 1.17
CA SER A 555 17.55 5.79 0.53
C SER A 555 17.79 5.32 -0.91
N GLU A 556 17.29 4.15 -1.30
CA GLU A 556 17.45 3.59 -2.65
C GLU A 556 16.25 3.89 -3.57
N LEU A 557 15.10 4.22 -2.98
CA LEU A 557 13.87 4.52 -3.72
C LEU A 557 13.97 5.84 -4.48
N GLN A 558 13.67 5.78 -5.78
CA GLN A 558 13.66 6.94 -6.66
C GLN A 558 12.23 7.38 -6.97
N VAL A 559 12.05 8.70 -7.00
CA VAL A 559 10.79 9.32 -7.42
C VAL A 559 10.69 9.28 -8.93
N LEU A 560 9.66 8.64 -9.45
CA LEU A 560 9.40 8.61 -10.88
C LEU A 560 8.76 9.92 -11.33
N VAL A 561 9.36 10.55 -12.33
CA VAL A 561 8.92 11.85 -12.89
C VAL A 561 8.08 11.70 -14.16
N ASP A 562 8.03 10.49 -14.71
CA ASP A 562 7.44 10.14 -16.01
C ASP A 562 6.11 9.39 -15.90
N LEU A 563 5.64 9.12 -14.68
CA LEU A 563 4.31 8.53 -14.47
C LEU A 563 3.20 9.43 -15.04
N PRO A 564 2.11 8.85 -15.60
CA PRO A 564 1.01 9.62 -16.17
C PRO A 564 0.48 10.71 -15.24
N SER A 565 0.21 11.87 -15.83
CA SER A 565 -0.40 13.02 -15.16
C SER A 565 -1.87 12.76 -14.80
N TYR A 566 -2.45 13.62 -13.97
CA TYR A 566 -3.84 13.48 -13.54
C TYR A 566 -4.83 13.67 -14.72
N PRO A 567 -5.69 12.69 -15.04
CA PRO A 567 -6.63 12.81 -16.15
C PRO A 567 -7.87 13.62 -15.76
N PHE A 568 -7.75 14.94 -15.87
CA PHE A 568 -8.86 15.88 -15.64
C PHE A 568 -10.08 15.55 -16.50
N THR A 569 -11.27 15.80 -15.95
CA THR A 569 -12.52 15.77 -16.72
C THR A 569 -12.75 17.15 -17.32
N TYR A 570 -12.98 17.19 -18.63
CA TYR A 570 -13.36 18.40 -19.37
C TYR A 570 -14.82 18.36 -19.82
N SER A 571 -15.63 17.52 -19.16
CA SER A 571 -17.08 17.39 -19.43
C SER A 571 -17.84 18.69 -19.21
N GLN A 572 -17.40 19.51 -18.26
CA GLN A 572 -17.96 20.83 -18.00
C GLN A 572 -17.01 21.91 -18.53
N LYS A 573 -17.57 22.80 -19.37
CA LYS A 573 -16.85 23.98 -19.88
C LYS A 573 -17.19 25.18 -19.02
N TYR A 574 -16.22 25.67 -18.27
CA TYR A 574 -16.34 26.92 -17.51
C TYR A 574 -15.91 28.08 -18.41
N TRP A 575 -16.88 28.72 -19.07
CA TRP A 575 -16.63 29.88 -19.92
C TRP A 575 -17.73 30.92 -19.73
N HIS A 576 -17.36 32.06 -19.13
CA HIS A 576 -18.28 33.18 -18.95
C HIS A 576 -18.09 34.16 -20.09
N GLU A 577 -18.99 34.13 -21.07
CA GLU A 577 -18.96 35.02 -22.23
C GLU A 577 -20.26 35.80 -22.34
N SER A 578 -20.16 37.13 -22.39
CA SER A 578 -21.32 37.98 -22.65
C SER A 578 -21.78 37.82 -24.10
N ARG A 579 -23.05 38.10 -24.37
CA ARG A 579 -23.60 38.09 -25.74
C ARG A 579 -22.83 39.04 -26.66
N ALA A 580 -22.47 40.24 -26.16
CA ALA A 580 -21.68 41.20 -26.91
C ALA A 580 -20.30 40.64 -27.32
N SER A 581 -19.64 39.87 -26.46
CA SER A 581 -18.37 39.20 -26.79
C SER A 581 -18.56 38.09 -27.82
N SER A 582 -19.53 37.19 -27.60
CA SER A 582 -19.69 35.99 -28.43
C SER A 582 -20.13 36.33 -29.86
N THR A 583 -21.17 37.15 -30.03
CA THR A 583 -21.68 37.51 -31.37
C THR A 583 -20.97 38.73 -31.96
N GLY A 584 -20.52 39.65 -31.11
CA GLY A 584 -20.02 40.96 -31.52
C GLY A 584 -18.51 41.04 -31.72
N HIS A 585 -17.70 40.14 -31.16
CA HIS A 585 -16.22 40.22 -31.24
C HIS A 585 -15.55 38.90 -31.64
N ARG A 586 -15.77 37.80 -30.91
CA ARG A 586 -14.99 36.56 -31.06
C ARG A 586 -15.42 35.71 -32.24
N LEU A 587 -16.71 35.62 -32.54
CA LEU A 587 -17.25 34.76 -33.61
C LEU A 587 -17.67 35.56 -34.85
N ARG A 588 -17.02 36.69 -35.14
CA ARG A 588 -17.30 37.47 -36.35
C ARG A 588 -16.99 36.65 -37.60
N GLN A 589 -18.00 36.43 -38.43
CA GLN A 589 -17.83 35.68 -39.68
C GLN A 589 -17.31 36.54 -40.85
N HIS A 590 -17.51 37.86 -40.81
CA HIS A 590 -17.21 38.76 -41.94
C HIS A 590 -16.47 40.01 -41.47
N GLY A 591 -15.42 40.42 -42.18
CA GLY A 591 -14.82 41.75 -42.04
C GLY A 591 -15.79 42.80 -42.56
N ARG A 592 -16.14 43.79 -41.74
CA ARG A 592 -17.12 44.83 -42.11
C ARG A 592 -16.41 46.14 -42.49
N TYR A 593 -16.80 46.73 -43.62
CA TYR A 593 -16.26 48.00 -44.14
C TYR A 593 -16.52 49.22 -43.24
N LEU A 594 -17.52 49.16 -42.35
CA LEU A 594 -17.97 50.27 -41.50
C LEU A 594 -17.54 50.16 -40.02
N GLY A 595 -16.70 49.17 -39.66
CA GLY A 595 -16.25 48.97 -38.28
C GLY A 595 -17.18 48.10 -37.42
N THR A 596 -16.99 48.17 -36.10
CA THR A 596 -17.71 47.31 -35.12
C THR A 596 -19.03 47.95 -34.71
N PRO A 597 -20.20 47.29 -34.88
CA PRO A 597 -21.46 47.78 -34.34
C PRO A 597 -21.43 47.72 -32.80
N VAL A 598 -21.84 48.82 -32.16
CA VAL A 598 -22.04 48.88 -30.71
C VAL A 598 -23.49 48.44 -30.42
N PRO A 599 -23.73 47.51 -29.48
CA PRO A 599 -25.08 47.18 -29.07
C PRO A 599 -25.64 48.35 -28.24
N ASP A 600 -26.64 49.04 -28.79
CA ASP A 600 -27.46 50.03 -28.08
C ASP A 600 -28.45 49.36 -27.11
#